data_AF-A0A8T4TZ13-F1
#
_entry.id   AF-A0A8T4TZ13-F1
#
_cell.length_a   1.000
_cell.length_b   1.000
_cell.length_c   1.000
_cell.angle_alpha   90.00
_cell.angle_beta   90.00
_cell.angle_gamma   90.00
#
_symmetry.space_group_name_H-M   'P 1'
#
loop_
_entity.id
_entity.type
_entity.pdbx_description
1 polymer ?
#
loop_
_entity_poly.entity_id
_entity_poly.type
_entity_poly.pdbx_seq_one_letter_code
_entity_poly.pdbx_strand_id
1 'polypeptide(L)'
;MGNWKTIESPGYFGKKRDELYKMWNKKYGENQWRLAYQFGDLVVPREMGIQIYEDGYYEFFKRDAKTLEWLIFTASDIYDTAPTNVKAVFDYNNQETPNNHIHDVAIRRAIARLGKWFKGHNLIHVRWKDSEGFKVNPGVVKFHKPELIVYGEIKDYGGKGIWWYPNTLEDFYQRNKVLQIQDF
;
A
#
# COMPACT_ATOMS: atom_id res chain seq x y z
N MET A 1 15.40 3.54 -22.75
CA MET A 1 14.27 3.44 -21.81
C MET A 1 13.02 3.59 -22.64
N GLY A 2 12.09 2.63 -22.63
CA GLY A 2 10.86 2.74 -23.41
C GLY A 2 9.99 3.90 -22.92
N ASN A 3 9.34 4.61 -23.85
CA ASN A 3 8.35 5.62 -23.51
C ASN A 3 7.13 4.91 -22.91
N TRP A 4 6.64 5.38 -21.76
CA TRP A 4 5.47 4.81 -21.10
C TRP A 4 4.32 5.81 -21.17
N LYS A 5 3.16 5.36 -21.64
CA LYS A 5 1.95 6.16 -21.73
C LYS A 5 0.95 5.74 -20.67
N THR A 6 0.55 6.68 -19.81
CA THR A 6 -0.54 6.46 -18.85
C THR A 6 -1.88 6.37 -19.58
N ILE A 7 -2.63 5.31 -19.30
CA ILE A 7 -3.92 5.03 -19.96
C ILE A 7 -5.11 5.03 -19.01
N GLU A 8 -4.89 4.82 -17.71
CA GLU A 8 -5.93 4.90 -16.68
C GLU A 8 -5.34 5.04 -15.27
N SER A 9 -6.19 5.42 -14.32
CA SER A 9 -5.90 5.46 -12.87
C SER A 9 -6.63 4.31 -12.15
N PRO A 10 -6.01 3.11 -12.09
CA PRO A 10 -6.57 1.95 -11.39
C PRO A 10 -6.54 2.14 -9.87
N GLY A 11 -7.69 2.43 -9.27
CA GLY A 11 -7.87 2.43 -7.83
C GLY A 11 -7.88 1.01 -7.25
N TYR A 12 -8.93 0.69 -6.49
CA TYR A 12 -9.01 -0.56 -5.75
C TYR A 12 -9.23 -1.78 -6.64
N PHE A 13 -8.46 -2.85 -6.41
CA PHE A 13 -8.64 -4.15 -7.10
C PHE A 13 -9.46 -5.16 -6.30
N GLY A 14 -9.42 -5.07 -4.97
CA GLY A 14 -9.88 -6.15 -4.10
C GLY A 14 -9.31 -7.51 -4.53
N LYS A 15 -10.18 -8.52 -4.53
CA LYS A 15 -9.83 -9.91 -4.88
C LYS A 15 -9.59 -10.12 -6.39
N LYS A 16 -9.77 -9.10 -7.23
CA LYS A 16 -9.67 -9.20 -8.69
C LYS A 16 -8.26 -8.93 -9.23
N ARG A 17 -7.25 -8.77 -8.36
CA ARG A 17 -5.86 -8.49 -8.77
C ARG A 17 -5.38 -9.42 -9.89
N ASP A 18 -5.47 -10.72 -9.67
CA ASP A 18 -4.93 -11.72 -10.60
C ASP A 18 -5.71 -11.78 -11.91
N GLU A 19 -7.03 -11.51 -11.86
CA GLU A 19 -7.89 -11.41 -13.04
C GLU A 19 -7.52 -10.19 -13.90
N LEU A 20 -7.30 -9.04 -13.27
CA LEU A 20 -6.88 -7.82 -13.96
C LEU A 20 -5.51 -7.98 -14.60
N TYR A 21 -4.57 -8.64 -13.92
CA TYR A 21 -3.24 -8.89 -14.47
C TYR A 21 -3.31 -9.81 -15.69
N LYS A 22 -4.11 -10.89 -15.62
CA LYS A 22 -4.37 -11.76 -16.77
C LYS A 22 -5.03 -11.01 -17.93
N MET A 23 -6.01 -10.15 -17.63
CA MET A 23 -6.68 -9.33 -18.62
C MET A 23 -5.73 -8.35 -19.30
N TRP A 24 -4.89 -7.64 -18.55
CA TRP A 24 -3.91 -6.69 -19.09
C TRP A 24 -2.80 -7.39 -19.86
N ASN A 25 -2.31 -8.54 -19.39
CA ASN A 25 -1.38 -9.39 -20.16
C ASN A 25 -1.96 -9.77 -21.52
N LYS A 26 -3.24 -10.20 -21.55
CA LYS A 26 -3.92 -10.52 -22.81
C LYS A 26 -4.13 -9.30 -23.71
N LYS A 27 -4.44 -8.15 -23.12
CA LYS A 27 -4.83 -6.94 -23.87
C LYS A 27 -3.64 -6.16 -24.42
N TYR A 28 -2.58 -6.01 -23.64
CA TYR A 28 -1.43 -5.16 -23.97
C TYR A 28 -0.17 -5.95 -24.29
N GLY A 29 -0.12 -7.24 -23.93
CA GLY A 29 1.08 -8.06 -24.00
C GLY A 29 1.77 -8.15 -22.64
N GLU A 30 2.34 -9.31 -22.33
CA GLU A 30 3.13 -9.49 -21.12
C GLU A 30 4.37 -8.59 -21.18
N ASN A 31 4.70 -7.93 -20.07
CA ASN A 31 5.79 -6.94 -19.97
C ASN A 31 5.62 -5.66 -20.83
N GLN A 32 4.48 -5.49 -21.51
CA GLN A 32 4.14 -4.29 -22.29
C GLN A 32 3.26 -3.30 -21.52
N TRP A 33 2.94 -3.61 -20.26
CA TRP A 33 2.24 -2.72 -19.34
C TRP A 33 2.91 -2.76 -17.97
N ARG A 34 2.67 -1.73 -17.16
CA ARG A 34 3.10 -1.68 -15.76
C ARG A 34 2.13 -0.87 -14.91
N LEU A 35 2.07 -1.21 -13.62
CA LEU A 35 1.58 -0.28 -12.61
C LEU A 35 2.72 0.66 -12.20
N ALA A 36 2.38 1.93 -12.03
CA ALA A 36 3.28 2.97 -11.57
C ALA A 36 2.50 3.93 -10.66
N TYR A 37 3.19 4.95 -10.13
CA TYR A 37 2.56 5.95 -9.26
C TYR A 37 2.86 7.36 -9.75
N GLN A 38 1.84 8.19 -9.89
CA GLN A 38 2.00 9.62 -10.06
C GLN A 38 2.54 10.23 -8.75
N PHE A 39 3.56 11.08 -8.85
CA PHE A 39 4.16 11.78 -7.71
C PHE A 39 4.66 13.16 -8.16
N GLY A 40 3.87 14.20 -7.86
CA GLY A 40 4.07 15.52 -8.46
C GLY A 40 3.94 15.46 -9.97
N ASP A 41 4.90 16.01 -10.70
CA ASP A 41 4.94 15.97 -12.18
C ASP A 41 5.53 14.67 -12.75
N LEU A 42 5.99 13.76 -11.89
CA LEU A 42 6.66 12.52 -12.29
C LEU A 42 5.72 11.31 -12.18
N VAL A 43 6.00 10.29 -12.99
CA VAL A 43 5.47 8.95 -12.78
C VAL A 43 6.62 8.03 -12.37
N VAL A 44 6.55 7.50 -11.15
CA VAL A 44 7.58 6.65 -10.56
C VAL A 44 7.20 5.17 -10.65
N PRO A 45 8.17 4.25 -10.74
CA PRO A 45 7.91 2.81 -10.71
C PRO A 45 7.13 2.36 -9.46
N ARG A 46 6.45 1.22 -9.55
CA ARG A 46 5.68 0.64 -8.44
C ARG A 46 6.50 0.54 -7.15
N GLU A 47 7.75 0.11 -7.27
CA GLU A 47 8.66 -0.11 -6.15
C GLU A 47 8.92 1.21 -5.40
N MET A 48 9.14 2.30 -6.14
CA MET A 48 9.32 3.63 -5.56
C MET A 48 8.01 4.17 -4.97
N GLY A 49 6.87 3.94 -5.62
CA GLY A 49 5.56 4.29 -5.07
C GLY A 49 5.27 3.59 -3.74
N ILE A 50 5.64 2.31 -3.60
CA ILE A 50 5.52 1.56 -2.35
C ILE A 50 6.49 2.08 -1.29
N GLN A 51 7.72 2.48 -1.66
CA GLN A 51 8.65 3.11 -0.73
C GLN A 51 8.12 4.45 -0.20
N ILE A 52 7.51 5.28 -1.05
CA ILE A 52 6.89 6.54 -0.63
C ILE A 52 5.71 6.27 0.33
N TYR A 53 4.93 5.21 0.08
CA TYR A 53 3.89 4.77 0.99
C TYR A 53 4.48 4.30 2.35
N GLU A 54 5.58 3.55 2.34
CA GLU A 54 6.33 3.15 3.54
C GLU A 54 6.87 4.35 4.32
N ASP A 55 7.39 5.37 3.64
CA ASP A 55 7.84 6.63 4.24
C ASP A 55 6.72 7.30 5.04
N GLY A 56 5.46 7.13 4.60
CA GLY A 56 4.31 7.58 5.35
C GLY A 56 4.15 6.92 6.72
N TYR A 57 4.38 5.61 6.82
CA TYR A 57 4.42 4.94 8.13
C TYR A 57 5.63 5.36 8.96
N TYR A 58 6.79 5.48 8.34
CA TYR A 58 8.01 5.92 9.01
C TYR A 58 7.83 7.32 9.63
N GLU A 59 7.32 8.28 8.87
CA GLU A 59 7.03 9.63 9.35
C GLU A 59 5.90 9.66 10.38
N PHE A 60 4.88 8.82 10.24
CA PHE A 60 3.82 8.66 11.24
C PHE A 60 4.40 8.21 12.59
N PHE A 61 5.20 7.14 12.61
CA PHE A 61 5.77 6.61 13.86
C PHE A 61 6.82 7.54 14.48
N LYS A 62 7.53 8.36 13.68
CA LYS A 62 8.41 9.41 14.22
C LYS A 62 7.63 10.49 14.98
N ARG A 63 6.43 10.83 14.51
CA ARG A 63 5.60 11.89 15.09
C ARG A 63 4.72 11.38 16.23
N ASP A 64 4.26 10.13 16.14
CA ASP A 64 3.43 9.47 17.14
C ASP A 64 4.18 8.32 17.83
N ALA A 65 5.11 8.70 18.71
CA ALA A 65 5.88 7.76 19.51
C ALA A 65 4.99 6.89 20.41
N LYS A 66 3.83 7.40 20.86
CA LYS A 66 2.90 6.65 21.71
C LYS A 66 2.28 5.48 20.96
N THR A 67 1.85 5.69 19.72
CA THR A 67 1.32 4.61 18.88
C THR A 67 2.42 3.62 18.53
N LEU A 68 3.64 4.09 18.21
CA LEU A 68 4.79 3.21 17.99
C LEU A 68 5.07 2.33 19.22
N GLU A 69 5.19 2.93 20.41
CA GLU A 69 5.45 2.23 21.67
C GLU A 69 4.38 1.19 21.98
N TRP A 70 3.11 1.58 21.88
CA TRP A 70 2.00 0.65 22.04
C TRP A 70 2.15 -0.55 21.11
N LEU A 71 2.43 -0.30 19.82
CA LEU A 71 2.52 -1.36 18.83
C LEU A 71 3.70 -2.29 19.12
N ILE A 72 4.90 -1.76 19.39
CA ILE A 72 6.09 -2.60 19.64
C ILE A 72 5.98 -3.41 20.93
N PHE A 73 5.32 -2.89 21.97
CA PHE A 73 5.23 -3.59 23.27
C PHE A 73 4.01 -4.50 23.37
N THR A 74 3.00 -4.32 22.50
CA THR A 74 1.82 -5.18 22.47
C THR A 74 1.98 -6.31 21.45
N ALA A 75 2.50 -5.98 20.26
CA ALA A 75 2.58 -6.91 19.15
C ALA A 75 3.80 -7.85 19.28
N SER A 76 3.61 -9.14 18.97
CA SER A 76 4.68 -10.07 18.59
C SER A 76 4.99 -9.96 17.10
N ASP A 77 3.96 -9.71 16.29
CA ASP A 77 4.02 -9.31 14.88
C ASP A 77 2.65 -8.71 14.50
N ILE A 78 2.48 -8.31 13.24
CA ILE A 78 1.25 -7.76 12.68
C ILE A 78 0.81 -8.53 11.44
N TYR A 79 -0.44 -8.37 11.02
CA TYR A 79 -0.93 -8.88 9.72
C TYR A 79 -2.09 -8.05 9.17
N ASP A 80 -2.24 -8.03 7.85
CA ASP A 80 -3.27 -7.26 7.15
C ASP A 80 -4.54 -8.09 6.90
N THR A 81 -4.43 -9.24 6.23
CA THR A 81 -5.61 -10.02 5.80
C THR A 81 -5.69 -11.40 6.41
N ALA A 82 -4.54 -12.06 6.57
CA ALA A 82 -4.45 -13.39 7.17
C ALA A 82 -3.20 -13.45 8.07
N PRO A 83 -3.24 -14.22 9.17
CA PRO A 83 -2.06 -14.44 10.02
C PRO A 83 -0.81 -14.91 9.26
N THR A 84 -0.97 -15.58 8.12
CA THR A 84 0.15 -16.01 7.27
C THR A 84 0.93 -14.87 6.63
N ASN A 85 0.40 -13.64 6.60
CA ASN A 85 1.08 -12.49 6.02
C ASN A 85 2.42 -12.18 6.72
N VAL A 86 2.61 -12.64 7.97
CA VAL A 86 3.90 -12.57 8.68
C VAL A 86 5.06 -13.19 7.88
N LYS A 87 4.77 -14.18 7.04
CA LYS A 87 5.77 -14.85 6.19
C LYS A 87 6.35 -13.94 5.11
N ALA A 88 5.72 -12.82 4.79
CA ALA A 88 6.29 -11.85 3.87
C ALA A 88 7.49 -11.10 4.49
N VAL A 89 7.57 -10.99 5.81
CA VAL A 89 8.64 -10.27 6.52
C VAL A 89 8.81 -8.85 5.95
N PHE A 90 9.80 -8.64 5.07
CA PHE A 90 10.10 -7.37 4.40
C PHE A 90 9.93 -7.40 2.87
N ASP A 91 9.39 -8.48 2.32
CA ASP A 91 9.22 -8.71 0.88
C ASP A 91 7.81 -8.30 0.40
N TYR A 92 7.75 -7.22 -0.38
CA TYR A 92 6.53 -6.74 -1.01
C TYR A 92 6.02 -7.61 -2.17
N ASN A 93 6.78 -8.62 -2.60
CA ASN A 93 6.40 -9.54 -3.67
C ASN A 93 5.74 -10.82 -3.13
N ASN A 94 5.94 -11.14 -1.85
CA ASN A 94 5.23 -12.24 -1.21
C ASN A 94 3.81 -11.77 -0.83
N GLN A 95 2.84 -12.04 -1.70
CA GLN A 95 1.44 -11.59 -1.59
C GLN A 95 0.48 -12.79 -1.71
N GLU A 96 0.47 -13.65 -0.69
CA GLU A 96 -0.17 -14.98 -0.76
C GLU A 96 -1.69 -14.95 -0.72
N THR A 97 -2.29 -13.84 -0.28
CA THR A 97 -3.73 -13.67 -0.25
C THR A 97 -4.25 -12.97 -1.52
N PRO A 98 -5.54 -13.09 -1.86
CA PRO A 98 -6.10 -12.45 -3.04
C PRO A 98 -6.02 -10.91 -3.05
N ASN A 99 -5.99 -10.30 -1.86
CA ASN A 99 -5.75 -8.87 -1.71
C ASN A 99 -4.27 -8.64 -1.46
N ASN A 100 -3.71 -7.56 -2.00
CA ASN A 100 -2.38 -7.15 -1.56
C ASN A 100 -2.39 -6.76 -0.09
N HIS A 101 -1.38 -7.22 0.63
CA HIS A 101 -1.03 -6.84 1.99
C HIS A 101 0.35 -6.15 1.97
N ILE A 102 0.40 -4.98 1.37
CA ILE A 102 1.63 -4.16 1.43
C ILE A 102 1.73 -3.42 2.76
N HIS A 103 0.62 -3.29 3.48
CA HIS A 103 0.48 -2.47 4.67
C HIS A 103 1.26 -3.04 5.85
N ASP A 104 1.11 -4.33 6.13
CA ASP A 104 1.82 -5.00 7.21
C ASP A 104 3.34 -4.98 6.93
N VAL A 105 3.74 -5.29 5.69
CA VAL A 105 5.15 -5.17 5.28
C VAL A 105 5.70 -3.75 5.46
N ALA A 106 4.93 -2.73 5.08
CA ALA A 106 5.35 -1.33 5.24
C ALA A 106 5.50 -0.90 6.70
N ILE A 107 4.59 -1.32 7.60
CA ILE A 107 4.76 -1.07 9.03
C ILE A 107 6.04 -1.75 9.54
N ARG A 108 6.27 -3.05 9.22
CA ARG A 108 7.47 -3.77 9.69
C ARG A 108 8.74 -3.04 9.27
N ARG A 109 8.82 -2.63 8.00
CA ARG A 109 9.97 -1.89 7.46
C ARG A 109 10.13 -0.52 8.11
N ALA A 110 9.04 0.22 8.32
CA ALA A 110 9.07 1.51 9.02
C ALA A 110 9.58 1.40 10.46
N ILE A 111 9.13 0.39 11.22
CA ILE A 111 9.62 0.10 12.58
C ILE A 111 11.10 -0.26 12.56
N ALA A 112 11.52 -1.13 11.62
CA ALA A 112 12.93 -1.52 11.47
C ALA A 112 13.82 -0.32 11.12
N ARG A 113 13.36 0.58 10.25
CA ARG A 113 14.05 1.84 9.91
C ARG A 113 14.22 2.79 11.09
N LEU A 114 13.42 2.65 12.14
CA LEU A 114 13.57 3.37 13.40
C LEU A 114 14.48 2.66 14.41
N GLY A 115 15.13 1.57 14.02
CA GLY A 115 15.98 0.76 14.89
C GLY A 115 15.19 0.07 16.00
N LYS A 116 13.89 -0.21 15.75
CA LYS A 116 12.99 -0.88 16.70
C LYS A 116 12.53 -2.22 16.12
N TRP A 117 11.94 -3.04 16.98
CA TRP A 117 11.27 -4.27 16.60
C TRP A 117 10.17 -4.61 17.60
N PHE A 118 9.27 -5.50 17.23
CA PHE A 118 8.23 -6.05 18.09
C PHE A 118 8.83 -6.80 19.28
N LYS A 119 8.23 -6.61 20.45
CA LYS A 119 8.65 -7.18 21.75
C LYS A 119 7.49 -7.73 22.55
N GLY A 120 6.26 -7.49 22.11
CA GLY A 120 5.06 -8.00 22.74
C GLY A 120 4.79 -9.45 22.36
N HIS A 121 3.55 -9.88 22.60
CA HIS A 121 3.17 -11.29 22.52
C HIS A 121 1.96 -11.52 21.59
N ASN A 122 1.23 -10.47 21.23
CA ASN A 122 -0.02 -10.58 20.49
C ASN A 122 0.22 -10.45 18.98
N LEU A 123 -0.38 -11.32 18.17
CA LEU A 123 -0.40 -11.13 16.73
C LEU A 123 -1.50 -10.11 16.38
N ILE A 124 -1.12 -8.91 15.95
CA ILE A 124 -2.06 -7.79 15.80
C ILE A 124 -2.60 -7.69 14.37
N HIS A 125 -3.92 -7.65 14.25
CA HIS A 125 -4.59 -7.35 13.01
C HIS A 125 -4.68 -5.84 12.78
N VAL A 126 -4.24 -5.35 11.61
CA VAL A 126 -4.17 -3.90 11.33
C VAL A 126 -5.20 -3.39 10.29
N ARG A 127 -6.05 -4.26 9.71
CA ARG A 127 -6.97 -3.89 8.64
C ARG A 127 -8.40 -3.53 9.06
N TRP A 128 -9.02 -4.31 9.95
CA TRP A 128 -10.45 -4.16 10.22
C TRP A 128 -10.75 -3.10 11.27
N LYS A 129 -11.90 -2.43 11.15
CA LYS A 129 -12.31 -1.34 12.05
C LYS A 129 -12.36 -1.76 13.52
N ASP A 130 -12.77 -3.00 13.76
CA ASP A 130 -12.92 -3.56 15.11
C ASP A 130 -11.62 -4.19 15.63
N SER A 131 -10.52 -4.15 14.86
CA SER A 131 -9.24 -4.65 15.33
C SER A 131 -8.52 -3.61 16.18
N GLU A 132 -7.76 -4.09 17.17
CA GLU A 132 -6.94 -3.21 18.01
C GLU A 132 -5.88 -2.44 17.21
N GLY A 133 -5.43 -3.00 16.08
CA GLY A 133 -4.51 -2.37 15.13
C GLY A 133 -5.15 -1.36 14.18
N PHE A 134 -6.46 -1.08 14.27
CA PHE A 134 -7.10 -0.14 13.36
C PHE A 134 -6.51 1.28 13.41
N LYS A 135 -5.90 1.67 14.54
CA LYS A 135 -5.22 2.97 14.66
C LYS A 135 -4.01 3.13 13.74
N VAL A 136 -3.43 2.01 13.27
CA VAL A 136 -2.35 2.02 12.27
C VAL A 136 -2.84 1.67 10.87
N ASN A 137 -4.14 1.53 10.65
CA ASN A 137 -4.72 1.21 9.35
C ASN A 137 -4.36 2.27 8.28
N PRO A 138 -4.10 1.88 7.02
CA PRO A 138 -3.72 2.83 5.98
C PRO A 138 -4.83 3.79 5.59
N GLY A 139 -6.10 3.42 5.81
CA GLY A 139 -7.24 4.30 5.60
C GLY A 139 -7.44 5.32 6.72
N VAL A 140 -6.62 5.27 7.77
CA VAL A 140 -6.66 6.17 8.95
C VAL A 140 -5.36 6.97 9.07
N VAL A 141 -4.21 6.33 8.89
CA VAL A 141 -2.89 6.97 9.01
C VAL A 141 -2.70 8.00 7.91
N LYS A 142 -2.33 9.23 8.31
CA LYS A 142 -2.14 10.34 7.38
C LYS A 142 -0.91 10.12 6.51
N PHE A 143 -1.05 10.41 5.22
CA PHE A 143 0.09 10.47 4.32
C PHE A 143 0.93 11.70 4.66
N HIS A 144 2.25 11.55 4.65
CA HIS A 144 3.18 12.58 5.11
C HIS A 144 3.36 13.74 4.11
N LYS A 145 2.83 13.60 2.89
CA LYS A 145 2.83 14.60 1.80
C LYS A 145 1.45 14.69 1.14
N PRO A 146 0.40 15.11 1.87
CA PRO A 146 -0.98 15.10 1.37
C PRO A 146 -1.16 15.96 0.10
N GLU A 147 -0.33 16.99 -0.08
CA GLU A 147 -0.31 17.84 -1.28
C GLU A 147 0.04 17.11 -2.58
N LEU A 148 0.62 15.90 -2.49
CA LEU A 148 0.98 15.07 -3.65
C LEU A 148 -0.07 14.02 -3.99
N ILE A 149 -1.20 13.97 -3.27
CA ILE A 149 -2.30 13.07 -3.60
C ILE A 149 -3.05 13.62 -4.82
N VAL A 150 -3.23 12.76 -5.83
CA VAL A 150 -3.86 13.16 -7.09
C VAL A 150 -5.38 13.08 -6.96
N TYR A 151 -6.09 14.16 -7.28
CA TYR A 151 -7.54 14.16 -7.32
C TYR A 151 -8.04 14.12 -8.77
N GLY A 152 -8.83 13.10 -9.07
CA GLY A 152 -9.39 12.83 -10.40
C GLY A 152 -10.25 11.58 -10.37
N GLU A 153 -10.68 11.14 -11.55
CA GLU A 153 -11.41 9.87 -11.70
C GLU A 153 -10.49 8.70 -11.33
N ILE A 154 -10.99 7.80 -10.47
CA ILE A 154 -10.32 6.56 -10.10
C ILE A 154 -11.24 5.38 -10.40
N LYS A 155 -10.69 4.32 -10.99
CA LYS A 155 -11.47 3.11 -11.25
C LYS A 155 -11.51 2.22 -10.01
N ASP A 156 -12.70 1.78 -9.64
CA ASP A 156 -12.91 0.81 -8.57
C ASP A 156 -13.27 -0.55 -9.16
N TYR A 157 -12.25 -1.36 -9.44
CA TYR A 157 -12.44 -2.73 -9.92
C TYR A 157 -12.97 -3.65 -8.82
N GLY A 158 -12.65 -3.35 -7.56
CA GLY A 158 -13.05 -4.13 -6.39
C GLY A 158 -14.48 -3.89 -5.93
N GLY A 159 -15.15 -2.85 -6.43
CA GLY A 159 -16.56 -2.55 -6.16
C GLY A 159 -16.84 -2.14 -4.72
N LYS A 160 -15.89 -1.48 -4.04
CA LYS A 160 -15.99 -1.07 -2.63
C LYS A 160 -16.24 0.43 -2.45
N GLY A 161 -16.12 1.22 -3.51
CA GLY A 161 -16.10 2.68 -3.45
C GLY A 161 -14.88 3.22 -2.73
N ILE A 162 -14.98 4.45 -2.20
CA ILE A 162 -13.96 5.07 -1.36
C ILE A 162 -14.29 4.75 0.10
N TRP A 163 -13.49 3.91 0.76
CA TRP A 163 -13.68 3.52 2.17
C TRP A 163 -12.62 4.09 3.11
N TRP A 164 -11.64 4.82 2.58
CA TRP A 164 -10.56 5.44 3.34
C TRP A 164 -10.85 6.92 3.61
N TYR A 165 -10.27 7.47 4.68
CA TYR A 165 -10.35 8.90 4.93
C TYR A 165 -9.45 9.70 3.99
N PRO A 166 -9.78 10.96 3.67
CA PRO A 166 -8.92 11.79 2.83
C PRO A 166 -7.56 12.04 3.49
N ASN A 167 -6.54 12.26 2.66
CA ASN A 167 -5.17 12.55 3.06
C ASN A 167 -4.49 11.40 3.83
N THR A 168 -4.90 10.16 3.58
CA THR A 168 -4.34 8.97 4.23
C THR A 168 -3.42 8.19 3.30
N LEU A 169 -2.70 7.22 3.86
CA LEU A 169 -1.83 6.34 3.09
C LEU A 169 -2.59 5.56 2.02
N GLU A 170 -3.80 5.09 2.36
CA GLU A 170 -4.69 4.43 1.39
C GLU A 170 -5.14 5.41 0.30
N ASP A 171 -5.37 6.68 0.65
CA ASP A 171 -5.74 7.73 -0.31
C ASP A 171 -4.65 7.92 -1.37
N PHE A 172 -3.40 8.09 -0.95
CA PHE A 172 -2.25 8.11 -1.85
C PHE A 172 -2.15 6.82 -2.66
N TYR A 173 -2.18 5.66 -1.99
CA TYR A 173 -1.97 4.36 -2.63
C TYR A 173 -3.00 4.05 -3.73
N GLN A 174 -4.26 4.44 -3.53
CA GLN A 174 -5.31 4.18 -4.51
C GLN A 174 -5.40 5.27 -5.58
N ARG A 175 -5.24 6.54 -5.22
CA ARG A 175 -5.40 7.65 -6.18
C ARG A 175 -4.21 7.88 -7.09
N ASN A 176 -3.01 7.67 -6.58
CA ASN A 176 -1.80 7.95 -7.34
C ASN A 176 -1.41 6.80 -8.26
N LYS A 177 -2.06 5.63 -8.13
CA LYS A 177 -1.75 4.45 -8.95
C LYS A 177 -2.22 4.67 -10.38
N VAL A 178 -1.30 4.47 -11.33
CA VAL A 178 -1.54 4.60 -12.76
C VAL A 178 -1.20 3.28 -13.47
N LEU A 179 -1.95 2.97 -14.53
CA LEU A 179 -1.60 1.92 -15.47
C LEU A 179 -0.95 2.56 -16.70
N GLN A 180 0.23 2.07 -17.06
CA GLN A 180 0.95 2.51 -18.24
C GLN A 180 1.17 1.36 -19.21
N ILE A 181 1.22 1.68 -20.51
CA ILE A 181 1.62 0.78 -21.59
C ILE A 181 2.88 1.32 -22.28
N GLN A 182 3.68 0.44 -22.87
CA GLN A 182 4.79 0.88 -23.73
C GLN A 182 4.23 1.60 -24.95
N ASP A 183 4.76 2.80 -25.21
CA ASP A 183 4.52 3.54 -26.44
C ASP A 183 5.40 2.93 -27.52
N PHE A 184 4.79 2.46 -28.60
CA PHE A 184 5.47 1.88 -29.76
C PHE A 184 5.83 2.95 -30.78
#